data_AF-A0AAD6QIF2-F1
#
_entry.id   AF-A0AAD6QIF2-F1
#
_cell.length_a   1.000
_cell.length_b   1.000
_cell.length_c   1.000
_cell.angle_alpha   90.00
_cell.angle_beta   90.00
_cell.angle_gamma   90.00
#
_symmetry.space_group_name_H-M   'P 1'
#
loop_
_entity.id
_entity.type
_entity.pdbx_description
1 polymer ?
#
loop_
_entity_poly.entity_id
_entity_poly.type
_entity_poly.pdbx_seq_one_letter_code
_entity_poly.pdbx_strand_id
1 'polypeptide(L)' 'MRCSIRKQKYLKPVISSSWVAFARSKNLGIGDKIFFYRELNDEDGPSGAKYKIKVQKATKVFGAIVGYGSPVHAAI' A
#
# COMPACT_ATOMS: atom_id res chain seq x y z
N MET A 1 10.65 3.95 -2.44
CA MET A 1 9.22 4.22 -2.75
C MET A 1 8.84 5.53 -2.07
N ARG A 2 8.40 6.55 -2.82
CA ARG A 2 7.98 7.85 -2.26
C ARG A 2 6.46 7.91 -2.19
N CYS A 3 5.91 8.17 -1.01
CA CYS A 3 4.51 8.50 -0.78
C CYS A 3 4.40 9.99 -0.46
N SER A 4 3.51 10.71 -1.14
CA SER A 4 3.31 12.14 -0.95
C SER A 4 1.83 12.49 -1.02
N ILE A 5 1.38 13.38 -0.15
CA ILE A 5 0.05 13.99 -0.25
C ILE A 5 0.17 15.21 -1.18
N ARG A 6 -0.72 15.31 -2.18
CA ARG A 6 -0.69 16.46 -3.10
C ARG A 6 -1.19 17.69 -2.36
N LYS A 7 -0.43 18.79 -2.39
CA LYS A 7 -0.68 20.03 -1.63
C LYS A 7 -1.88 20.87 -2.13
N GLN A 8 -2.69 20.35 -3.05
CA GLN A 8 -3.82 21.05 -3.67
C GLN A 8 -5.15 20.34 -3.33
N LYS A 9 -6.16 20.42 -4.22
CA LYS A 9 -7.52 19.87 -4.05
C LYS A 9 -7.61 18.36 -3.72
N TYR A 10 -6.51 17.61 -3.85
CA TYR A 10 -6.46 16.17 -3.62
C TYR A 10 -5.59 15.80 -2.42
N LEU A 11 -6.20 15.74 -1.25
CA LEU A 11 -5.55 15.34 0.01
C LEU A 11 -5.31 13.81 0.13
N LYS A 12 -5.47 13.06 -0.96
CA LYS A 12 -5.20 11.62 -0.97
C LYS A 12 -3.70 11.36 -1.12
N PRO A 13 -3.11 10.45 -0.34
CA PRO A 13 -1.73 10.03 -0.52
C PRO A 13 -1.54 9.35 -1.87
N VAL A 14 -0.40 9.63 -2.53
CA VAL A 14 -0.03 9.04 -3.81
C VAL A 14 1.37 8.45 -3.71
N ILE A 15 1.54 7.20 -4.16
CA ILE A 15 2.87 6.65 -4.45
C ILE A 15 3.35 7.30 -5.75
N SER A 16 4.26 8.26 -5.63
CA SER A 16 4.77 9.04 -6.76
C SER A 16 6.03 8.44 -7.38
N SER A 17 6.67 7.47 -6.72
CA SER A 17 7.84 6.79 -7.26
C SER A 17 7.93 5.32 -6.89
N SER A 18 8.55 4.52 -7.77
CA SER A 18 8.82 3.09 -7.60
C SER A 18 7.57 2.21 -7.45
N TRP A 19 6.39 2.70 -7.83
CA TRP A 19 5.14 1.92 -7.80
C TRP A 19 5.24 0.62 -8.61
N VAL A 20 5.73 0.69 -9.84
CA VAL A 20 5.87 -0.49 -10.72
C VAL A 20 6.79 -1.54 -10.10
N ALA A 21 7.93 -1.12 -9.54
CA ALA A 21 8.87 -2.01 -8.87
C ALA A 21 8.24 -2.67 -7.63
N PHE A 22 7.50 -1.90 -6.84
CA PHE A 22 6.76 -2.42 -5.68
C PHE A 22 5.65 -3.41 -6.08
N ALA A 23 4.87 -3.07 -7.11
CA ALA A 23 3.79 -3.93 -7.60
C ALA A 23 4.34 -5.27 -8.10
N ARG A 24 5.48 -5.25 -8.80
CA ARG A 24 6.18 -6.47 -9.22
C ARG A 24 6.72 -7.27 -8.03
N SER A 25 7.39 -6.64 -7.07
CA SER A 25 7.98 -7.36 -5.93
C SER A 25 6.95 -8.00 -5.01
N LYS A 26 5.72 -7.46 -4.96
CA LYS A 26 4.58 -8.06 -4.22
C LYS A 26 3.62 -8.85 -5.13
N ASN A 27 4.02 -9.08 -6.39
CA ASN A 27 3.26 -9.80 -7.41
C ASN A 27 1.80 -9.35 -7.53
N LEU A 28 1.54 -8.04 -7.43
CA LEU A 28 0.19 -7.48 -7.34
C LEU A 28 -0.61 -7.74 -8.62
N GLY A 29 -1.82 -8.24 -8.45
CA GLY A 29 -2.79 -8.44 -9.53
C GLY A 29 -4.00 -7.51 -9.40
N ILE A 30 -4.78 -7.42 -10.48
CA ILE A 30 -6.07 -6.72 -10.46
C ILE A 30 -6.97 -7.36 -9.40
N GLY A 31 -7.52 -6.53 -8.50
CA GLY A 31 -8.38 -6.95 -7.40
C GLY A 31 -7.67 -7.09 -6.06
N ASP A 32 -6.33 -7.14 -6.04
CA ASP A 32 -5.57 -7.07 -4.78
C ASP A 32 -5.79 -5.72 -4.09
N LYS A 33 -5.82 -5.74 -2.75
CA LYS A 33 -6.01 -4.55 -1.93
C LYS A 33 -4.70 -4.10 -1.30
N ILE A 34 -4.53 -2.79 -1.21
CA ILE A 34 -3.38 -2.17 -0.55
C ILE A 34 -3.91 -1.16 0.46
N PHE A 35 -3.44 -1.29 1.69
CA PHE A 35 -3.77 -0.40 2.78
C PHE A 35 -2.55 0.44 3.12
N PHE A 36 -2.75 1.75 3.22
CA PHE A 36 -1.76 2.70 3.70
C PHE A 36 -2.12 3.08 5.12
N TYR A 37 -1.19 2.84 6.04
CA TYR A 37 -1.32 3.29 7.43
C TYR A 37 -0.31 4.39 7.64
N ARG A 38 -0.77 5.51 8.19
CA ARG A 38 0.12 6.54 8.71
C ARG A 38 0.39 6.20 10.16
N GLU A 39 1.65 5.93 10.49
CA GLU A 39 2.07 5.84 11.87
C GLU A 39 2.30 7.27 12.38
N LEU A 40 1.51 7.65 13.38
CA LEU A 40 1.65 8.92 14.07
C LEU A 40 2.52 8.65 15.30
N ASN A 41 3.84 8.74 15.15
CA ASN A 41 4.72 8.83 16.31
C ASN A 41 4.96 10.31 16.58
N ASP A 42 4.72 10.73 17.82
CA ASP A 42 4.90 12.13 18.24
C ASP A 42 6.38 12.57 18.19
N GLU A 43 7.33 11.63 18.17
CA GLU A 43 8.78 11.89 18.14
C GLU A 43 9.35 12.19 16.74
N ASP A 44 8.64 11.83 15.66
CA ASP A 44 9.20 11.87 14.30
C ASP A 44 9.08 13.28 13.62
N GLY A 45 8.51 14.28 14.32
CA GLY A 45 8.36 15.65 13.83
C GLY A 45 7.50 15.78 12.54
N PRO A 46 7.36 17.00 11.97
CA PRO A 46 6.51 17.25 10.80
C PRO A 46 6.99 16.57 9.50
N SER A 47 8.23 16.07 9.46
CA SER A 47 8.85 15.45 8.28
C SER A 47 9.00 13.92 8.35
N GLY A 48 8.75 13.29 9.51
CA GLY A 48 9.10 11.88 9.75
C GLY A 48 7.93 10.89 9.72
N ALA A 49 6.79 11.25 9.13
CA ALA A 49 5.65 10.33 9.03
C ALA A 49 6.05 9.03 8.28
N LYS A 50 6.12 7.91 9.02
CA LYS A 50 6.36 6.58 8.46
C LYS A 50 5.02 6.03 7.95
N TYR A 51 4.97 5.72 6.66
CA TYR A 51 3.82 5.05 6.06
C TYR A 51 4.08 3.56 5.98
N LYS A 52 3.21 2.77 6.63
CA LYS A 52 3.21 1.30 6.51
C LYS A 52 2.27 0.90 5.38
N ILE A 53 2.69 -0.09 4.59
CA ILE A 53 1.86 -0.67 3.53
C ILE A 53 1.54 -2.11 3.87
N LYS A 54 0.25 -2.46 3.87
CA LYS A 54 -0.22 -3.85 3.92
C LYS A 54 -0.85 -4.22 2.59
N VAL A 55 -0.52 -5.41 2.10
CA VAL A 55 -1.11 -6.00 0.91
C VAL A 55 -2.05 -7.12 1.32
N GLN A 56 -3.24 -7.16 0.73
CA GLN A 56 -4.15 -8.30 0.81
C GLN A 56 -4.40 -8.84 -0.59
N LYS A 57 -4.12 -10.13 -0.76
CA LYS A 57 -4.34 -10.87 -2.00
C LYS A 57 -5.81 -11.24 -2.16
N ALA A 58 -6.37 -10.97 -3.33
CA ALA A 58 -7.72 -11.42 -3.65
C ALA A 58 -7.73 -12.92 -3.94
N THR A 59 -8.56 -13.66 -3.21
CA THR A 59 -8.88 -15.05 -3.54
C THR A 59 -9.98 -15.04 -4.60
N LYS A 60 -9.73 -15.69 -5.74
CA LYS A 60 -10.67 -15.74 -6.85
C LYS A 60 -11.13 -17.15 -7.13
N VAL A 61 -12.42 -17.33 -7.35
CA VAL A 61 -13.05 -18.57 -7.81
C VAL A 61 -13.87 -18.21 -9.04
N PHE A 62 -13.60 -18.87 -10.17
CA PHE A 62 -14.20 -18.57 -11.48
C PHE A 62 -14.14 -17.07 -11.87
N GLY A 63 -13.04 -16.39 -11.54
CA GLY A 63 -12.86 -14.96 -11.83
C GLY A 63 -13.54 -14.00 -10.85
N ALA A 64 -14.48 -14.48 -10.01
CA ALA A 64 -15.11 -13.70 -8.97
C ALA A 64 -14.24 -13.66 -7.71
N ILE A 65 -14.15 -12.49 -7.06
CA ILE A 65 -13.44 -12.35 -5.78
C ILE A 65 -14.32 -12.90 -4.66
N VAL A 66 -13.84 -13.93 -3.96
CA VAL A 66 -14.56 -14.60 -2.86
C VAL A 66 -13.98 -14.27 -1.48
N GLY A 67 -12.83 -13.60 -1.42
CA GLY A 67 -12.20 -13.23 -0.15
C GLY A 67 -10.85 -12.53 -0.34
N TYR A 68 -10.23 -12.20 0.80
CA TYR A 68 -8.93 -11.54 0.84
C TYR A 68 -8.04 -12.19 1.90
N GLY A 69 -6.85 -12.64 1.51
CA GLY A 69 -5.83 -13.19 2.41
C GLY A 69 -4.64 -12.24 2.56
N SER A 70 -3.92 -12.30 3.68
CA SER A 70 -2.59 -11.69 3.75
C SER A 70 -1.57 -12.71 3.25
N PRO A 71 -0.55 -12.31 2.45
CA PRO A 71 0.49 -13.24 2.05
C PRO A 71 1.19 -13.77 3.31
N VAL A 72 1.24 -15.10 3.45
CA VAL A 72 1.88 -15.81 4.57
C VAL A 72 3.39 -15.61 4.64
N HIS A 73 4.00 -14.94 3.65
CA HIS A 73 5.42 -14.61 3.61
C HIS A 73 5.62 -13.21 3.01
N ALA A 74 5.76 -12.20 3.86
CA ALA A 74 6.29 -10.90 3.46
C ALA A 74 6.91 -10.18 4.67
N ALA A 75 8.06 -10.66 5.14
CA ALA A 75 8.98 -9.81 5.86
C ALA A 75 9.46 -8.69 4.91
N ILE A 76 9.64 -7.48 5.45
CA ILE A 76 10.36 -6.37 4.83
C ILE A 76 11.75 -6.36 5.46
#